data_AF-A0A0B4I0J3-F1
#
_entry.id   AF-A0A0B4I0J3-F1
#
_cell.length_a   1.000
_cell.length_b   1.000
_cell.length_c   1.000
_cell.angle_alpha   90.00
_cell.angle_beta   90.00
_cell.angle_gamma   90.00
#
_symmetry.space_group_name_H-M   'P 1'
#
loop_
_entity.id
_entity.type
_entity.pdbx_description
1 polymer ?
#
loop_
_entity_poly.entity_id
_entity_poly.type
_entity_poly.pdbx_seq_one_letter_code
_entity_poly.pdbx_strand_id
1 'polypeptide(L)'
;MSGIADKPHVGLLSTYIEHVYGRTPLDAPIFDYGLTHVQPRLRKDTVNKILVYPGSFDPPHRGHLELLTHVFHHRDDIIAAIVLPLDDDDIRTKCRATGDKLLFTKQERVKIWRGHGPSDWLWVFDRSATDWSPFRRNLIKATAEDGFRLDFVLLAGPDQINPKCDILWGTWGGCMEFVVSDISRPGFVSPSGDLRKMQDCGTIKNRV
;
A
#
# COMPACT_ATOMS: atom_id res chain seq x y z
N MET A 1 9.57 26.66 -28.19
CA MET A 1 8.49 26.93 -27.23
C MET A 1 7.60 25.70 -27.16
N SER A 2 7.89 24.75 -26.27
CA SER A 2 7.00 23.61 -26.00
C SER A 2 6.13 23.97 -24.81
N GLY A 3 4.82 24.01 -25.01
CA GLY A 3 3.85 24.31 -23.97
C GLY A 3 3.97 23.30 -22.83
N ILE A 4 4.20 23.81 -21.63
CA ILE A 4 3.97 23.08 -20.40
C ILE A 4 2.45 22.88 -20.35
N ALA A 5 2.00 21.65 -20.55
CA ALA A 5 0.62 21.30 -20.25
C ALA A 5 0.38 21.62 -18.77
N ASP A 6 -0.50 22.58 -18.53
CA ASP A 6 -0.95 22.98 -17.21
C ASP A 6 -1.47 21.73 -16.48
N LYS A 7 -0.85 21.31 -15.37
CA LYS A 7 -1.24 20.11 -14.60
C LYS A 7 -2.57 20.42 -13.91
N PRO A 8 -3.75 19.96 -14.38
CA PRO A 8 -5.04 20.49 -13.91
C PRO A 8 -5.40 20.08 -12.47
N HIS A 9 -4.62 19.19 -11.85
CA HIS A 9 -4.94 18.59 -10.55
C HIS A 9 -3.71 18.38 -9.66
N VAL A 10 -2.89 19.43 -9.48
CA VAL A 10 -1.76 19.40 -8.54
C VAL A 10 -2.24 18.95 -7.16
N GLY A 11 -1.61 17.91 -6.62
CA GLY A 11 -1.90 17.37 -5.29
C GLY A 11 -2.91 16.21 -5.23
N LEU A 12 -3.54 15.77 -6.34
CA LEU A 12 -4.23 14.47 -6.35
C LEU A 12 -3.21 13.33 -6.46
N LEU A 13 -3.26 12.35 -5.55
CA LEU A 13 -2.33 11.22 -5.58
C LEU A 13 -2.48 10.38 -6.87
N SER A 14 -3.70 10.20 -7.35
CA SER A 14 -3.99 9.43 -8.57
C SER A 14 -3.26 9.98 -9.78
N THR A 15 -3.20 11.30 -9.97
CA THR A 15 -2.47 11.94 -11.08
C THR A 15 -1.01 11.48 -11.13
N TYR A 16 -0.33 11.39 -9.98
CA TYR A 16 1.05 10.93 -9.92
C TYR A 16 1.17 9.42 -10.14
N ILE A 17 0.24 8.64 -9.58
CA ILE A 17 0.21 7.19 -9.81
C ILE A 17 0.01 6.93 -11.30
N GLU A 18 -0.98 7.55 -11.96
CA GLU A 18 -1.27 7.40 -13.39
C GLU A 18 -0.06 7.78 -14.25
N HIS A 19 0.57 8.92 -13.94
CA HIS A 19 1.75 9.38 -14.64
C HIS A 19 2.92 8.38 -14.56
N VAL A 20 3.26 7.94 -13.34
CA VAL A 20 4.40 7.02 -13.13
C VAL A 20 4.09 5.61 -13.59
N TYR A 21 2.84 5.18 -13.47
CA TYR A 21 2.39 3.90 -13.97
C TYR A 21 2.27 3.92 -15.50
N GLY A 22 2.15 5.09 -16.14
CA GLY A 22 1.94 5.19 -17.58
C GLY A 22 0.54 4.78 -18.00
N ARG A 23 -0.48 5.09 -17.19
CA ARG A 23 -1.89 4.89 -17.57
C ARG A 23 -2.36 6.02 -18.47
N THR A 24 -3.36 5.70 -19.27
CA THR A 24 -4.06 6.63 -20.16
C THR A 24 -5.42 6.98 -19.58
N PRO A 25 -6.05 8.11 -20.02
CA PRO A 25 -7.41 8.46 -19.60
C PRO A 25 -8.50 7.43 -19.97
N LEU A 26 -8.19 6.45 -20.84
CA LEU A 26 -9.10 5.37 -21.23
C LEU A 26 -9.08 4.19 -20.26
N ASP A 27 -8.08 4.14 -19.38
CA ASP A 27 -7.98 3.12 -18.37
C ASP A 27 -8.97 3.38 -17.22
N ALA A 28 -9.45 2.33 -16.57
CA ALA A 28 -10.24 2.47 -15.33
C ALA A 28 -9.46 3.33 -14.31
N PRO A 29 -10.09 4.25 -13.59
CA PRO A 29 -9.36 5.19 -12.74
C PRO A 29 -8.58 4.47 -11.62
N ILE A 30 -7.53 5.09 -11.09
CA ILE A 30 -6.76 4.53 -9.95
C ILE A 30 -7.63 4.39 -8.70
N PHE A 31 -8.44 5.42 -8.43
CA PHE A 31 -9.46 5.41 -7.40
C PHE A 31 -10.80 5.79 -8.01
N ASP A 32 -11.88 5.15 -7.61
CA ASP A 32 -13.24 5.48 -8.04
C ASP A 32 -13.81 6.59 -7.15
N TYR A 33 -14.18 7.67 -7.80
CA TYR A 33 -14.58 8.93 -7.20
C TYR A 33 -16.09 9.11 -7.23
N GLY A 34 -16.86 8.05 -6.97
CA GLY A 34 -18.30 8.16 -6.73
C GLY A 34 -18.63 9.43 -5.94
N LEU A 35 -19.81 10.02 -6.17
CA LEU A 35 -20.13 11.42 -5.78
C LEU A 35 -19.85 11.81 -4.32
N THR A 36 -19.74 10.83 -3.42
CA THR A 36 -19.54 11.00 -1.98
C THR A 36 -18.10 10.76 -1.50
N HIS A 37 -17.18 10.36 -2.37
CA HIS A 37 -15.84 9.92 -1.97
C HIS A 37 -14.82 11.06 -1.98
N VAL A 38 -14.03 11.17 -0.91
CA VAL A 38 -12.94 12.14 -0.80
C VAL A 38 -11.69 11.54 -1.43
N GLN A 39 -11.20 12.20 -2.49
CA GLN A 39 -10.02 11.70 -3.19
C GLN A 39 -8.76 11.82 -2.33
N PRO A 40 -7.86 10.81 -2.34
CA PRO A 40 -6.55 10.90 -1.73
C PRO A 40 -5.76 12.11 -2.25
N ARG A 41 -5.47 13.04 -1.34
CA ARG A 41 -4.79 14.30 -1.63
C ARG A 41 -3.46 14.38 -0.88
N LEU A 42 -2.43 14.74 -1.63
CA LEU A 42 -1.14 15.13 -1.10
C LEU A 42 -1.25 16.51 -0.45
N ARG A 43 -0.70 16.63 0.76
CA ARG A 43 -0.64 17.87 1.53
C ARG A 43 0.81 18.34 1.59
N LYS A 44 1.01 19.66 1.41
CA LYS A 44 2.30 20.30 1.66
C LYS A 44 2.53 20.38 3.18
N ASP A 45 3.79 20.53 3.58
CA ASP A 45 4.24 20.67 4.98
C ASP A 45 4.10 19.42 5.88
N THR A 46 3.48 18.35 5.40
CA THR A 46 3.43 17.04 6.08
C THR A 46 4.14 15.96 5.25
N VAL A 47 4.32 14.79 5.86
CA VAL A 47 4.68 13.56 5.14
C VAL A 47 3.39 12.84 4.81
N ASN A 48 3.14 12.62 3.52
CA ASN A 48 2.00 11.85 3.04
C ASN A 48 2.40 10.38 3.10
N LYS A 49 1.59 9.52 3.74
CA LYS A 49 1.92 8.09 3.83
C LYS A 49 0.95 7.23 3.04
N ILE A 50 1.50 6.24 2.32
CA ILE A 50 0.73 5.20 1.63
C ILE A 50 0.95 3.88 2.34
N LEU A 51 -0.13 3.19 2.68
CA LEU A 51 -0.08 1.84 3.23
C LEU A 51 0.14 0.84 2.09
N VAL A 52 1.12 -0.05 2.23
CA VAL A 52 1.46 -1.06 1.22
C VAL A 52 1.18 -2.43 1.82
N TYR A 53 0.35 -3.23 1.16
CA TYR A 53 -0.02 -4.55 1.65
C TYR A 53 0.31 -5.64 0.63
N PRO A 54 1.53 -6.19 0.67
CA PRO A 54 1.90 -7.30 -0.18
C PRO A 54 1.43 -8.64 0.39
N GLY A 55 1.09 -9.59 -0.47
CA GLY A 55 0.68 -10.91 -0.03
C GLY A 55 0.35 -11.88 -1.15
N SER A 56 0.36 -13.18 -0.81
CA SER A 56 -0.07 -14.23 -1.74
C SER A 56 -1.54 -14.04 -2.11
N PHE A 57 -2.41 -13.71 -1.15
CA PHE A 57 -3.85 -13.51 -1.34
C PHE A 57 -4.48 -14.60 -2.22
N ASP A 58 -4.27 -15.87 -1.89
CA ASP A 58 -4.66 -17.00 -2.73
C ASP A 58 -5.68 -17.92 -2.03
N PRO A 59 -6.98 -17.56 -2.00
CA PRO A 59 -7.58 -16.34 -2.55
C PRO A 59 -7.54 -15.13 -1.61
N PRO A 60 -7.80 -13.90 -2.12
CA PRO A 60 -8.15 -12.78 -1.27
C PRO A 60 -9.44 -13.11 -0.52
N HIS A 61 -9.55 -12.68 0.74
CA HIS A 61 -10.70 -13.02 1.58
C HIS A 61 -10.97 -11.89 2.58
N ARG A 62 -12.12 -11.96 3.25
CA ARG A 62 -12.61 -10.91 4.15
C ARG A 62 -11.62 -10.51 5.23
N GLY A 63 -10.92 -11.46 5.86
CA GLY A 63 -9.87 -11.14 6.84
C GLY A 63 -8.73 -10.27 6.29
N HIS A 64 -8.31 -10.42 5.03
CA HIS A 64 -7.30 -9.53 4.44
C HIS A 64 -7.82 -8.09 4.32
N LEU A 65 -9.07 -7.95 3.87
CA LEU A 65 -9.72 -6.64 3.73
C LEU A 65 -9.93 -5.98 5.09
N GLU A 66 -10.47 -6.71 6.07
CA GLU A 66 -10.72 -6.19 7.42
C GLU A 66 -9.43 -5.70 8.09
N LEU A 67 -8.30 -6.39 7.88
CA LEU A 67 -7.01 -5.99 8.43
C LEU A 67 -6.54 -4.67 7.81
N LEU A 68 -6.60 -4.60 6.49
CA LEU A 68 -6.22 -3.40 5.74
C LEU A 68 -7.10 -2.20 6.11
N THR A 69 -8.42 -2.39 6.15
CA THR A 69 -9.42 -1.39 6.53
C THR A 69 -9.23 -0.95 7.97
N HIS A 70 -8.96 -1.88 8.91
CA HIS A 70 -8.69 -1.56 10.30
C HIS A 70 -7.48 -0.62 10.42
N VAL A 71 -6.34 -0.99 9.82
CA VAL A 71 -5.11 -0.19 9.90
C VAL A 71 -5.30 1.17 9.22
N PHE A 72 -5.95 1.22 8.06
CA PHE A 72 -6.19 2.44 7.31
C PHE A 72 -7.04 3.45 8.12
N HIS A 73 -8.16 3.01 8.71
CA HIS A 73 -9.06 3.91 9.43
C HIS A 73 -8.60 4.28 10.85
N HIS A 74 -7.61 3.58 11.42
CA HIS A 74 -7.04 3.94 12.73
C HIS A 74 -5.80 4.83 12.61
N ARG A 75 -5.47 5.30 11.40
CA ARG A 75 -4.29 6.11 11.13
C ARG A 75 -4.58 7.31 10.24
N ASP A 76 -4.74 8.46 10.88
CA ASP A 76 -5.03 9.73 10.21
C ASP A 76 -3.91 10.25 9.29
N ASP A 77 -2.70 9.70 9.39
CA ASP A 77 -1.55 10.08 8.58
C ASP A 77 -1.39 9.24 7.29
N ILE A 78 -2.21 8.21 7.10
CA ILE A 78 -2.28 7.40 5.88
C ILE A 78 -3.35 7.98 4.95
N ILE A 79 -2.97 8.28 3.70
CA ILE A 79 -3.88 8.92 2.73
C ILE A 79 -4.46 7.95 1.69
N ALA A 80 -3.81 6.79 1.48
CA ALA A 80 -4.25 5.75 0.56
C ALA A 80 -3.60 4.41 0.91
N ALA A 81 -4.10 3.34 0.31
CA ALA A 81 -3.53 2.00 0.36
C ALA A 81 -3.23 1.43 -1.03
N ILE A 82 -2.17 0.64 -1.14
CA ILE A 82 -1.80 -0.14 -2.32
C ILE A 82 -1.69 -1.62 -1.92
N VAL A 83 -2.58 -2.44 -2.47
CA VAL A 83 -2.49 -3.90 -2.37
C VAL A 83 -1.56 -4.42 -3.47
N LEU A 84 -0.66 -5.32 -3.10
CA LEU A 84 0.39 -5.83 -3.99
C LEU A 84 0.37 -7.37 -4.03
N PRO A 85 -0.47 -7.98 -4.87
CA PRO A 85 -0.47 -9.43 -5.03
C PRO A 85 0.88 -9.92 -5.57
N LEU A 86 1.48 -10.91 -4.89
CA LEU A 86 2.75 -11.51 -5.32
C LEU A 86 2.63 -12.24 -6.66
N ASP A 87 3.73 -12.45 -7.36
CA ASP A 87 3.72 -13.18 -8.63
C ASP A 87 3.46 -14.68 -8.43
N ASP A 88 2.88 -15.31 -9.44
CA ASP A 88 2.48 -16.72 -9.35
C ASP A 88 3.69 -17.64 -9.11
N ASP A 89 4.86 -17.29 -9.64
CA ASP A 89 6.08 -18.07 -9.45
C ASP A 89 6.64 -17.95 -8.02
N ASP A 90 6.50 -16.80 -7.37
CA ASP A 90 6.85 -16.62 -5.96
C ASP A 90 5.96 -17.50 -5.08
N ILE A 91 4.65 -17.51 -5.36
CA ILE A 91 3.69 -18.31 -4.60
C ILE A 91 3.90 -19.80 -4.87
N ARG A 92 4.12 -20.22 -6.12
CA ARG A 92 4.44 -21.62 -6.45
C ARG A 92 5.69 -22.08 -5.73
N THR A 93 6.71 -21.23 -5.61
CA THR A 93 7.93 -21.53 -4.86
C THR A 93 7.63 -21.77 -3.37
N LYS A 94 6.78 -20.92 -2.77
CA LYS A 94 6.29 -21.10 -1.39
C LYS A 94 5.47 -22.39 -1.23
N CYS A 95 4.53 -22.64 -2.13
CA CYS A 95 3.66 -23.83 -2.12
C CYS A 95 4.45 -25.14 -2.24
N ARG A 96 5.52 -25.17 -3.05
CA ARG A 96 6.40 -26.35 -3.15
C ARG A 96 7.02 -26.73 -1.80
N ALA A 97 7.28 -25.75 -0.93
CA ALA A 97 7.85 -26.01 0.40
C ALA A 97 6.81 -26.58 1.38
N THR A 98 5.53 -26.31 1.18
CA THR A 98 4.44 -26.73 2.11
C THR A 98 3.58 -27.88 1.58
N GLY A 99 3.71 -28.23 0.30
CA GLY A 99 2.84 -29.20 -0.37
C GLY A 99 1.51 -28.62 -0.88
N ASP A 100 1.33 -27.30 -0.74
CA ASP A 100 0.15 -26.59 -1.22
C ASP A 100 0.17 -26.39 -2.74
N LYS A 101 -0.91 -25.82 -3.29
CA LYS A 101 -1.03 -25.45 -4.70
C LYS A 101 -1.56 -24.03 -4.82
N LEU A 102 -1.10 -23.33 -5.86
CA LEU A 102 -1.68 -22.07 -6.28
C LEU A 102 -3.12 -22.32 -6.74
N LEU A 103 -4.09 -21.64 -6.12
CA LEU A 103 -5.51 -21.75 -6.45
C LEU A 103 -5.92 -20.76 -7.54
N PHE A 104 -5.39 -19.54 -7.48
CA PHE A 104 -5.73 -18.44 -8.37
C PHE A 104 -4.48 -17.76 -8.94
N THR A 105 -4.50 -17.51 -10.24
CA THR A 105 -3.50 -16.68 -10.91
C THR A 105 -3.48 -15.27 -10.35
N LYS A 106 -2.37 -14.55 -10.50
CA LYS A 106 -2.26 -13.14 -10.10
C LYS A 106 -3.36 -12.28 -10.69
N GLN A 107 -3.69 -12.50 -11.95
CA GLN A 107 -4.75 -11.76 -12.63
C GLN A 107 -6.12 -12.00 -11.99
N GLU A 108 -6.43 -13.24 -11.59
CA GLU A 108 -7.66 -13.56 -10.88
C GLU A 108 -7.69 -12.93 -9.48
N ARG A 109 -6.57 -12.99 -8.73
CA ARG A 109 -6.45 -12.37 -7.41
C ARG A 109 -6.62 -10.84 -7.49
N VAL A 110 -6.03 -10.19 -8.49
CA VAL A 110 -6.25 -8.76 -8.78
C VAL A 110 -7.72 -8.47 -9.07
N LYS A 111 -8.37 -9.29 -9.89
CA LYS A 111 -9.79 -9.12 -10.24
C LYS A 111 -10.69 -9.26 -9.00
N ILE A 112 -10.42 -10.22 -8.13
CA ILE A 112 -11.16 -10.39 -6.88
C ILE A 112 -11.02 -9.15 -5.98
N TRP A 113 -9.79 -8.65 -5.81
CA TRP A 113 -9.55 -7.41 -5.03
C TRP A 113 -10.26 -6.20 -5.63
N ARG A 114 -10.19 -5.98 -6.95
CA ARG A 114 -10.87 -4.85 -7.61
C ARG A 114 -12.40 -4.95 -7.56
N GLY A 115 -12.95 -6.17 -7.48
CA GLY A 115 -14.39 -6.39 -7.42
C GLY A 115 -15.01 -6.27 -6.02
N HIS A 116 -14.21 -6.43 -4.95
CA HIS A 116 -14.72 -6.49 -3.56
C HIS A 116 -14.04 -5.51 -2.61
N GLY A 117 -12.90 -4.94 -2.99
CA GLY A 117 -12.22 -3.92 -2.20
C GLY A 117 -12.88 -2.54 -2.35
N PRO A 118 -12.66 -1.64 -1.37
CA PRO A 118 -12.98 -0.23 -1.53
C PRO A 118 -12.21 0.33 -2.73
N SER A 119 -12.83 1.23 -3.46
CA SER A 119 -12.27 1.80 -4.68
C SER A 119 -11.82 3.25 -4.50
N ASP A 120 -12.15 3.90 -3.39
CA ASP A 120 -11.93 5.31 -3.13
C ASP A 120 -10.56 5.65 -2.53
N TRP A 121 -10.02 4.76 -1.69
CA TRP A 121 -8.71 4.93 -1.05
C TRP A 121 -7.75 3.76 -1.27
N LEU A 122 -8.21 2.66 -1.87
CA LEU A 122 -7.42 1.46 -2.11
C LEU A 122 -7.23 1.26 -3.61
N TRP A 123 -5.98 1.01 -3.99
CA TRP A 123 -5.61 0.63 -5.35
C TRP A 123 -4.86 -0.72 -5.36
N VAL A 124 -5.02 -1.48 -6.44
CA VAL A 124 -4.40 -2.80 -6.61
C VAL A 124 -3.33 -2.71 -7.68
N PHE A 125 -2.08 -2.95 -7.29
CA PHE A 125 -0.92 -2.99 -8.18
C PHE A 125 -0.88 -4.32 -8.94
N ASP A 126 -1.12 -4.29 -10.25
CA ASP A 126 -1.30 -5.48 -11.08
C ASP A 126 -0.09 -5.83 -11.96
N ARG A 127 1.02 -5.11 -11.82
CA ARG A 127 2.32 -5.42 -12.44
C ARG A 127 3.13 -6.41 -11.61
N SER A 128 4.23 -6.92 -12.17
CA SER A 128 5.17 -7.81 -11.51
C SER A 128 5.63 -7.24 -10.16
N ALA A 129 5.83 -8.09 -9.14
CA ALA A 129 6.36 -7.65 -7.86
C ALA A 129 7.75 -6.98 -8.02
N THR A 130 8.52 -7.38 -9.04
CA THR A 130 9.80 -6.74 -9.39
C THR A 130 9.67 -5.28 -9.84
N ASP A 131 8.52 -4.91 -10.40
CA ASP A 131 8.26 -3.55 -10.90
C ASP A 131 7.92 -2.57 -9.76
N TRP A 132 7.68 -3.09 -8.55
CA TRP A 132 7.34 -2.29 -7.39
C TRP A 132 8.43 -1.28 -7.02
N SER A 133 9.69 -1.72 -6.93
CA SER A 133 10.80 -0.86 -6.49
C SER A 133 11.03 0.32 -7.46
N PRO A 134 11.10 0.10 -8.79
CA PRO A 134 11.12 1.20 -9.76
C PRO A 134 9.90 2.12 -9.65
N PHE A 135 8.69 1.56 -9.60
CA PHE A 135 7.45 2.34 -9.49
C PHE A 135 7.47 3.25 -8.26
N ARG A 136 7.76 2.69 -7.08
CA ARG A 136 7.78 3.42 -5.82
C ARG A 136 8.79 4.57 -5.84
N ARG A 137 10.00 4.32 -6.35
CA ARG A 137 11.05 5.34 -6.48
C ARG A 137 10.62 6.49 -7.38
N ASN A 138 10.01 6.16 -8.51
CA ASN A 138 9.54 7.16 -9.47
C ASN A 138 8.35 7.95 -8.92
N LEU A 139 7.47 7.33 -8.13
CA LEU A 139 6.36 8.01 -7.44
C LEU A 139 6.85 9.01 -6.39
N ILE A 140 7.84 8.62 -5.57
CA ILE A 140 8.50 9.54 -4.63
C ILE A 140 9.10 10.73 -5.39
N LYS A 141 9.87 10.45 -6.45
CA LYS A 141 10.50 11.51 -7.25
C LYS A 141 9.47 12.47 -7.86
N ALA A 142 8.45 11.95 -8.52
CA ALA A 142 7.43 12.76 -9.20
C ALA A 142 6.66 13.66 -8.23
N THR A 143 6.33 13.16 -7.03
CA THR A 143 5.66 13.97 -6.00
C THR A 143 6.60 15.02 -5.39
N ALA A 144 7.88 14.68 -5.19
CA ALA A 144 8.89 15.60 -4.67
C ALA A 144 9.18 16.79 -5.61
N GLU A 145 9.12 16.58 -6.93
CA GLU A 145 9.28 17.65 -7.93
C GLU A 145 8.24 18.77 -7.76
N ASP A 146 7.05 18.45 -7.24
CA ASP A 146 5.98 19.43 -6.96
C ASP A 146 5.94 19.88 -5.47
N GLY A 147 6.96 19.52 -4.69
CA GLY A 147 7.16 19.93 -3.30
C GLY A 147 6.41 19.08 -2.25
N PHE A 148 5.96 17.88 -2.61
CA PHE A 148 5.34 16.95 -1.66
C PHE A 148 6.34 15.97 -1.08
N ARG A 149 6.15 15.58 0.18
CA ARG A 149 6.90 14.47 0.80
C ARG A 149 6.00 13.24 0.84
N LEU A 150 6.52 12.11 0.38
CA LEU A 150 5.79 10.85 0.29
C LEU A 150 6.60 9.70 0.90
N ASP A 151 6.01 8.96 1.82
CA ASP A 151 6.55 7.76 2.44
C ASP A 151 5.59 6.58 2.33
N PHE A 152 6.12 5.38 2.58
CA PHE A 152 5.37 4.12 2.54
C PHE A 152 5.44 3.39 3.88
N VAL A 153 4.29 2.85 4.29
CA VAL A 153 4.12 2.04 5.50
C VAL A 153 3.83 0.62 5.05
N LEU A 154 4.61 -0.36 5.47
CA LEU A 154 4.33 -1.76 5.14
C LEU A 154 3.31 -2.32 6.14
N LEU A 155 2.21 -2.86 5.63
CA LEU A 155 1.32 -3.73 6.37
C LEU A 155 1.76 -5.18 6.17
N ALA A 156 2.07 -5.86 7.27
CA ALA A 156 2.31 -7.31 7.25
C ALA A 156 1.22 -8.02 8.07
N GLY A 157 0.79 -9.18 7.58
CA GLY A 157 -0.02 -10.10 8.38
C GLY A 157 0.77 -10.63 9.58
N PRO A 158 0.10 -11.04 10.67
CA PRO A 158 0.76 -11.56 11.86
C PRO A 158 1.53 -12.86 11.58
N ASP A 159 1.14 -13.61 10.55
CA ASP A 159 1.81 -14.80 10.03
C ASP A 159 3.18 -14.51 9.41
N GLN A 160 3.49 -13.25 9.11
CA GLN A 160 4.77 -12.82 8.54
C GLN A 160 5.75 -12.28 9.59
N ILE A 161 5.37 -12.23 10.87
CA ILE A 161 6.31 -11.96 11.95
C ILE A 161 7.11 -13.23 12.26
N ASN A 162 8.35 -13.27 11.81
CA ASN A 162 9.34 -14.23 12.33
C ASN A 162 10.11 -13.57 13.49
N PRO A 163 10.39 -14.26 14.62
CA PRO A 163 11.20 -13.73 15.74
C PRO A 163 12.56 -13.15 15.37
N LYS A 164 13.09 -13.43 14.17
CA LYS A 164 14.32 -12.79 13.68
C LYS A 164 14.13 -11.42 13.02
N CYS A 165 12.91 -10.99 12.69
CA CYS A 165 12.59 -9.73 11.99
C CYS A 165 13.34 -9.43 10.67
N ASP A 166 14.32 -10.25 10.25
CA ASP A 166 15.24 -9.97 9.15
C ASP A 166 14.59 -9.94 7.76
N ILE A 167 13.45 -10.61 7.58
CA ILE A 167 12.86 -10.85 6.25
C ILE A 167 12.02 -9.65 5.75
N LEU A 168 11.51 -8.80 6.66
CA LEU A 168 10.59 -7.72 6.28
C LEU A 168 11.30 -6.42 5.87
N TRP A 169 12.47 -6.12 6.45
CA TRP A 169 13.21 -4.88 6.16
C TRP A 169 13.87 -4.88 4.77
N GLY A 170 14.31 -6.05 4.29
CA GLY A 170 15.08 -6.18 3.04
C GLY A 170 14.23 -6.30 1.78
N THR A 171 13.14 -7.10 1.82
CA THR A 171 12.44 -7.53 0.59
C THR A 171 11.54 -6.47 -0.02
N TRP A 172 10.94 -5.59 0.79
CA TRP A 172 10.12 -4.46 0.34
C TRP A 172 10.85 -3.12 0.48
N GLY A 173 12.18 -3.19 0.59
CA GLY A 173 13.05 -2.22 1.27
C GLY A 173 12.80 -0.77 0.90
N GLY A 174 12.84 0.14 1.87
CA GLY A 174 12.53 1.58 1.71
C GLY A 174 11.15 2.01 2.22
N CYS A 175 10.39 1.09 2.83
CA CYS A 175 9.28 1.48 3.71
C CYS A 175 9.87 1.88 5.06
N MET A 176 9.48 3.05 5.57
CA MET A 176 10.06 3.64 6.79
C MET A 176 9.39 3.14 8.07
N GLU A 177 8.24 2.48 7.95
CA GLU A 177 7.41 2.06 9.07
C GLU A 177 6.70 0.72 8.77
N PHE A 178 6.55 -0.12 9.79
CA PHE A 178 5.88 -1.42 9.71
C PHE A 178 4.73 -1.48 10.70
N VAL A 179 3.58 -1.95 10.21
CA VAL A 179 2.40 -2.22 11.03
C VAL A 179 2.08 -3.70 10.92
N VAL A 180 1.85 -4.34 12.06
CA VAL A 180 1.32 -5.69 12.13
C VAL A 180 0.08 -5.69 12.99
N SER A 181 -1.03 -6.20 12.46
CA SER A 181 -2.26 -6.30 13.23
C SER A 181 -2.89 -7.66 12.99
N ASP A 182 -3.47 -8.22 14.06
CA ASP A 182 -4.30 -9.41 14.04
C ASP A 182 -5.71 -8.91 14.38
N ILE A 183 -6.71 -9.14 13.54
CA ILE A 183 -8.08 -8.66 13.81
C ILE A 183 -8.64 -9.23 15.12
N SER A 184 -8.08 -10.34 15.62
CA SER A 184 -8.48 -10.96 16.89
C SER A 184 -7.73 -10.44 18.13
N ARG A 185 -6.71 -9.57 17.99
CA ARG A 185 -5.85 -9.08 19.09
C ARG A 185 -5.38 -7.62 18.87
N PRO A 186 -4.93 -6.87 19.89
CA PRO A 186 -4.45 -5.50 19.69
C PRO A 186 -3.36 -5.44 18.61
N GLY A 187 -3.49 -4.56 17.61
CA GLY A 187 -2.46 -4.35 16.59
C GLY A 187 -1.18 -3.78 17.20
N PHE A 188 -0.03 -3.98 16.54
CA PHE A 188 1.28 -3.49 16.95
C PHE A 188 1.95 -2.65 15.85
N VAL A 189 2.65 -1.59 16.22
CA VAL A 189 3.40 -0.68 15.34
C VAL A 189 4.87 -0.76 15.73
N SER A 190 5.77 -0.78 14.75
CA SER A 190 7.22 -0.76 14.98
C SER A 190 7.90 0.31 14.10
N PRO A 191 8.09 1.53 14.62
CA PRO A 191 8.83 2.58 13.93
C PRO A 191 10.36 2.36 13.95
N SER A 192 10.87 1.48 14.82
CA SER A 192 12.31 1.33 15.11
C SER A 192 12.76 -0.09 15.49
N GLY A 193 11.94 -1.11 15.24
CA GLY A 193 12.23 -2.50 15.63
C GLY A 193 11.45 -2.99 16.87
N ASP A 194 10.98 -2.08 17.73
CA ASP A 194 10.18 -2.43 18.91
C ASP A 194 8.67 -2.46 18.61
N LEU A 195 7.98 -3.55 18.96
CA LEU A 195 6.52 -3.69 18.81
C LEU A 195 5.78 -2.92 19.92
N ARG A 196 5.00 -1.90 19.55
CA ARG A 196 4.13 -1.13 20.45
C ARG A 196 2.66 -1.34 20.11
N LYS A 197 1.75 -1.44 21.08
CA LYS A 197 0.31 -1.57 20.77
C LYS A 197 -0.21 -0.32 20.04
N MET A 198 -1.01 -0.53 19.00
CA MET A 198 -1.59 0.52 18.15
C MET A 198 -2.47 1.50 18.95
N GLN A 199 -3.10 1.04 20.04
CA GLN A 199 -3.90 1.88 20.96
C GLN A 199 -3.07 2.89 21.77
N ASP A 200 -1.75 2.70 21.88
CA ASP A 200 -0.86 3.59 22.64
C ASP A 200 -0.22 4.69 21.77
N CYS A 201 -0.49 4.72 20.46
CA CYS A 201 0.01 5.75 19.54
C CYS A 201 -0.87 7.00 19.47
N GLY A 202 -2.01 7.02 20.16
CA GLY A 202 -2.78 8.24 20.39
C GLY A 202 -2.07 9.10 21.43
N THR A 203 -1.47 10.21 21.00
CA THR A 203 -0.80 11.25 21.80
C THR A 203 0.72 11.12 21.95
N ILE A 204 1.46 11.30 20.84
CA ILE A 204 2.79 11.92 20.96
C ILE A 204 2.57 13.43 21.10
N LYS A 205 2.28 13.87 22.34
CA LYS A 205 2.56 15.26 22.73
C LYS A 205 4.07 15.41 22.79
N ASN A 206 4.61 16.29 21.95
CA ASN A 206 5.99 16.76 22.05
C ASN A 206 6.31 17.09 23.51
N ARG A 207 7.29 16.41 24.09
CA ARG A 207 8.00 16.91 25.26
C ARG A 207 9.30 17.53 24.73
N VAL A 208 9.39 18.82 25.03
CA VAL A 208 10.45 19.82 24.84
C VAL A 208 11.84 19.23 24.64
#